data_AF-R7HU16-F1
#
_entry.id   AF-R7HU16-F1
#
_cell.length_a   1.000
_cell.length_b   1.000
_cell.length_c   1.000
_cell.angle_alpha   90.00
_cell.angle_beta   90.00
_cell.angle_gamma   90.00
#
_symmetry.space_group_name_H-M   'P 1'
#
loop_
_entity.id
_entity.type
_entity.pdbx_description
1 polymer ?
#
loop_
_entity_poly.entity_id
_entity_poly.type
_entity_poly.pdbx_seq_one_letter_code
_entity_poly.pdbx_strand_id
1 'polypeptide(L)'
;MNKEEFQSRLEKIESFIETIEPSNLKSKKDEIEKLINEIDELLTFDPENTEILSLKGFYYELIDDYDNAIFTYKKILEIDPNNEIAKQNLKDCTYYDKTLRDLEERLDKHESKFNSPPILEKLPVSILVSAKIIIFLVIIFYFFPFFIFGYNDKNILKINDYSTFQALKVNPTSEYDYLSKQQIFDIRKQHVKNSLFTKNNYEPNTAVFGSIVDNKPWWGSIKCNQLNYKGDYHENIQGPSKVSVLMNNPNTLVGLSMPYIPWDIGTNKEFCTSDYSDFLPISLQNDEKNKLIVAKYELTKKFLKYRSNINGQSSRYVIQLSGLNAKDFGYDYMYIFDTKNIKMYSEYNNATKDISTFRDYIHQGGSCKYKDGCNNISPMQNDLMFSVRRLPAEINIKLWKKKPINKYVKADMYYKIIFENKK
;
A
#
# COMPACT_ATOMS: atom_id res chain seq x y z
N MET A 1 -46.93 8.42 -29.25
CA MET A 1 -46.26 9.63 -29.77
C MET A 1 -47.32 10.60 -30.25
N ASN A 2 -47.27 11.86 -29.80
CA ASN A 2 -48.15 12.90 -30.34
C ASN A 2 -47.54 13.52 -31.61
N LYS A 3 -48.29 14.35 -32.35
CA LYS A 3 -47.84 14.93 -33.63
C LYS A 3 -46.59 15.82 -33.48
N GLU A 4 -46.48 16.56 -32.38
CA GLU A 4 -45.35 17.44 -32.10
C GLU A 4 -44.07 16.63 -31.81
N GLU A 5 -44.19 15.56 -31.03
CA GLU A 5 -43.13 14.62 -30.71
C GLU A 5 -42.65 13.87 -31.97
N PHE A 6 -43.56 13.46 -32.86
CA PHE A 6 -43.22 12.84 -34.15
C PHE A 6 -42.34 13.76 -35.00
N GLN A 7 -42.79 15.01 -35.21
CA GLN A 7 -42.09 15.98 -36.05
C GLN A 7 -40.72 16.35 -35.45
N SER A 8 -40.66 16.58 -34.14
CA SER A 8 -39.39 16.88 -33.46
C SER A 8 -38.36 15.76 -33.59
N ARG A 9 -38.78 14.49 -33.53
CA ARG A 9 -37.87 13.35 -33.72
C ARG A 9 -37.42 13.20 -35.18
N LEU A 10 -38.33 13.42 -36.13
CA LEU A 10 -38.00 13.40 -37.56
C LEU A 10 -36.98 14.48 -37.92
N GLU A 11 -37.19 15.73 -37.49
CA GLU A 11 -36.25 16.84 -37.71
C GLU A 11 -34.86 16.55 -37.14
N LYS A 12 -34.80 15.92 -35.94
CA LYS A 12 -33.53 15.51 -35.33
C LYS A 12 -32.82 14.46 -36.18
N ILE A 13 -33.54 13.48 -36.71
CA ILE A 13 -32.97 12.44 -37.57
C ILE A 13 -32.43 13.08 -38.85
N GLU A 14 -33.22 13.92 -39.52
CA GLU A 14 -32.81 14.60 -40.76
C GLU A 14 -31.57 15.48 -40.56
N SER A 15 -31.55 16.29 -39.50
CA SER A 15 -30.41 17.16 -39.20
C SER A 15 -29.12 16.40 -38.86
N PHE A 16 -29.20 15.14 -38.41
CA PHE A 16 -28.00 14.36 -38.09
C PHE A 16 -27.14 14.09 -39.33
N ILE A 17 -27.75 14.06 -40.53
CA ILE A 17 -27.05 13.92 -41.81
C ILE A 17 -25.96 14.98 -41.96
N GLU A 18 -26.22 16.21 -41.53
CA GLU A 18 -25.27 17.32 -41.61
C GLU A 18 -24.03 17.13 -40.74
N THR A 19 -24.07 16.22 -39.76
CA THR A 19 -22.94 15.93 -38.86
C THR A 19 -21.98 14.87 -39.39
N ILE A 20 -22.35 14.20 -40.49
CA ILE A 20 -21.63 13.08 -41.04
C ILE A 20 -20.61 13.56 -42.07
N GLU A 21 -19.35 13.19 -41.86
CA GLU A 21 -18.26 13.39 -42.80
C GLU A 21 -17.58 12.04 -43.10
N PRO A 22 -16.98 11.86 -44.29
CA PRO A 22 -16.21 10.65 -44.59
C PRO A 22 -15.13 10.32 -43.55
N SER A 23 -14.57 11.35 -42.90
CA SER A 23 -13.54 11.26 -41.88
C SER A 23 -14.03 10.66 -40.55
N ASN A 24 -15.32 10.78 -40.24
CA ASN A 24 -15.89 10.46 -38.92
C ASN A 24 -16.95 9.34 -38.97
N LEU A 25 -17.29 8.85 -40.16
CA LEU A 25 -18.33 7.84 -40.40
C LEU A 25 -18.17 6.59 -39.52
N LYS A 26 -16.95 6.04 -39.45
CA LYS A 26 -16.65 4.85 -38.64
C LYS A 26 -16.93 5.06 -37.15
N SER A 27 -16.64 6.25 -36.61
CA SER A 27 -16.92 6.55 -35.19
C SER A 27 -18.40 6.81 -34.91
N LYS A 28 -19.20 7.12 -35.94
CA LYS A 28 -20.63 7.40 -35.82
C LYS A 28 -21.53 6.19 -36.07
N LYS A 29 -20.98 5.01 -36.41
CA LYS A 29 -21.76 3.80 -36.70
C LYS A 29 -22.77 3.46 -35.59
N ASP A 30 -22.34 3.46 -34.33
CA ASP A 30 -23.22 3.19 -33.19
C ASP A 30 -24.34 4.24 -33.01
N GLU A 31 -24.08 5.50 -33.38
CA GLU A 31 -25.09 6.57 -33.37
C GLU A 31 -26.10 6.38 -34.50
N ILE A 32 -25.63 5.99 -35.69
CA ILE A 32 -26.47 5.69 -36.85
C ILE A 32 -27.38 4.48 -36.58
N GLU A 33 -26.86 3.40 -35.97
CA GLU A 33 -27.67 2.24 -35.58
C GLU A 33 -28.76 2.62 -34.57
N LYS A 34 -28.48 3.53 -33.64
CA LYS A 34 -29.51 4.06 -32.73
C LYS A 34 -30.56 4.87 -33.47
N LEU A 35 -30.15 5.71 -34.43
CA LEU A 35 -31.08 6.47 -35.26
C LEU A 35 -31.97 5.56 -36.11
N ILE A 36 -31.44 4.46 -36.65
CA ILE A 36 -32.25 3.45 -37.36
C ILE A 36 -33.34 2.87 -36.46
N ASN A 37 -33.03 2.60 -35.18
CA ASN A 37 -34.04 2.17 -34.21
C ASN A 37 -35.07 3.28 -33.92
N GLU A 38 -34.63 4.54 -33.79
CA GLU A 38 -35.55 5.68 -33.66
C GLU A 38 -36.46 5.82 -34.90
N ILE A 39 -35.94 5.58 -36.10
CA ILE A 39 -36.71 5.55 -37.37
C ILE A 39 -37.72 4.40 -37.37
N ASP A 40 -37.34 3.21 -36.89
CA ASP A 40 -38.28 2.08 -36.77
C ASP A 40 -39.45 2.40 -35.84
N GLU A 41 -39.20 3.11 -34.73
CA GLU A 41 -40.27 3.61 -33.88
C GLU A 41 -41.19 4.58 -34.62
N LEU A 42 -40.67 5.49 -35.46
CA LEU A 42 -41.50 6.39 -36.28
C LEU A 42 -42.36 5.62 -37.29
N LEU A 43 -41.78 4.60 -37.94
CA LEU A 43 -42.47 3.74 -38.89
C LEU A 43 -43.55 2.87 -38.26
N THR A 44 -43.58 2.69 -36.93
CA THR A 44 -44.74 2.05 -36.28
C THR A 44 -46.03 2.89 -36.37
N PHE A 45 -45.90 4.21 -36.49
CA PHE A 45 -47.04 5.14 -36.59
C PHE A 45 -47.48 5.38 -38.04
N ASP A 46 -46.53 5.39 -38.98
CA ASP A 46 -46.79 5.53 -40.42
C ASP A 46 -45.92 4.53 -41.21
N PRO A 47 -46.35 3.25 -41.31
CA PRO A 47 -45.53 2.16 -41.84
C PRO A 47 -45.23 2.25 -43.34
N GLU A 48 -45.99 3.08 -44.06
CA GLU A 48 -45.92 3.27 -45.51
C GLU A 48 -45.34 4.64 -45.88
N ASN A 49 -44.81 5.39 -44.92
CA ASN A 49 -44.17 6.67 -45.16
C ASN A 49 -42.88 6.51 -46.00
N THR A 50 -42.95 6.83 -47.29
CA THR A 50 -41.84 6.63 -48.24
C THR A 50 -40.65 7.55 -47.95
N GLU A 51 -40.86 8.71 -47.33
CA GLU A 51 -39.80 9.65 -46.95
C GLU A 51 -38.99 9.12 -45.76
N ILE A 52 -39.67 8.62 -44.72
CA ILE A 52 -39.02 8.01 -43.56
C ILE A 52 -38.34 6.69 -43.94
N LEU A 53 -38.96 5.88 -44.81
CA LEU A 53 -38.31 4.70 -45.38
C LEU A 53 -37.07 5.07 -46.20
N SER A 54 -37.07 6.20 -46.93
CA SER A 54 -35.90 6.66 -47.67
C SER A 54 -34.76 7.03 -46.72
N LEU A 55 -35.04 7.74 -45.62
CA LEU A 55 -34.06 8.04 -44.58
C LEU A 55 -33.49 6.75 -43.97
N LYS A 56 -34.34 5.74 -43.71
CA LYS A 56 -33.90 4.44 -43.21
C LYS A 56 -32.92 3.75 -44.17
N GLY A 57 -33.27 3.71 -45.46
CA GLY A 57 -32.42 3.16 -46.51
C GLY A 57 -31.05 3.85 -46.56
N PHE A 58 -31.04 5.18 -46.53
CA PHE A 58 -29.83 5.99 -46.51
C PHE A 58 -28.93 5.70 -45.30
N TYR A 59 -29.50 5.58 -44.09
CA TYR A 59 -28.70 5.26 -42.91
C TYR A 59 -28.13 3.84 -42.92
N TYR A 60 -28.82 2.88 -43.53
CA TYR A 60 -28.24 1.55 -43.77
C TYR A 60 -27.07 1.60 -44.75
N GLU A 61 -27.15 2.40 -45.82
CA GLU A 61 -26.03 2.61 -46.75
C GLU A 61 -24.79 3.19 -46.05
N LEU A 62 -24.98 4.16 -45.15
CA LEU A 62 -23.88 4.79 -44.41
C LEU A 62 -23.09 3.84 -43.51
N ILE A 63 -23.67 2.70 -43.12
CA ILE A 63 -23.01 1.70 -42.27
C ILE A 63 -22.64 0.42 -43.03
N ASP A 64 -22.68 0.49 -44.37
CA ASP A 64 -22.43 -0.59 -45.33
C ASP A 64 -23.40 -1.79 -45.19
N ASP A 65 -24.60 -1.57 -44.65
CA ASP A 65 -25.65 -2.59 -44.53
C ASP A 65 -26.55 -2.59 -45.78
N TYR A 66 -25.94 -2.95 -46.91
CA TYR A 66 -26.62 -2.89 -48.21
C TYR A 66 -27.81 -3.84 -48.33
N ASP A 67 -27.81 -4.97 -47.60
CA ASP A 67 -28.93 -5.92 -47.61
C ASP A 67 -30.22 -5.26 -47.06
N ASN A 68 -30.11 -4.57 -45.92
CA ASN A 68 -31.25 -3.86 -45.33
C ASN A 68 -31.62 -2.59 -46.10
N ALA A 69 -30.65 -1.89 -46.70
CA ALA A 69 -30.92 -0.77 -47.60
C ALA A 69 -31.73 -1.21 -48.83
N ILE A 70 -31.29 -2.28 -49.51
CA ILE A 70 -31.96 -2.88 -50.67
C ILE A 70 -33.39 -3.31 -50.31
N PHE A 71 -33.56 -3.98 -49.16
CA PHE A 71 -34.88 -4.36 -48.68
C PHE A 71 -35.79 -3.14 -48.49
N THR A 72 -35.26 -2.09 -47.87
CA THR A 72 -36.01 -0.86 -47.60
C THR A 72 -36.42 -0.14 -48.89
N TYR A 73 -35.52 0.00 -49.87
CA TYR A 73 -35.85 0.62 -51.16
C TYR A 73 -36.85 -0.20 -51.97
N LYS A 74 -36.80 -1.54 -51.91
CA LYS A 74 -37.82 -2.39 -52.52
C LYS A 74 -39.19 -2.16 -51.88
N LYS A 75 -39.26 -2.03 -50.56
CA LYS A 75 -40.50 -1.71 -49.86
C LYS A 75 -41.09 -0.36 -50.31
N ILE A 76 -40.26 0.65 -50.55
CA ILE A 76 -40.72 1.92 -51.11
C ILE A 76 -41.33 1.72 -52.50
N LEU A 77 -40.71 0.89 -53.34
CA LEU A 77 -41.22 0.60 -54.69
C LEU A 77 -42.47 -0.29 -54.71
N GLU A 78 -42.74 -1.05 -53.64
CA GLU A 78 -44.02 -1.74 -53.43
C GLU A 78 -45.15 -0.75 -53.14
N ILE A 79 -44.85 0.34 -52.42
CA ILE A 79 -45.80 1.41 -52.06
C ILE A 79 -46.00 2.40 -53.21
N ASP A 80 -44.89 2.87 -53.80
CA ASP A 80 -44.84 3.78 -54.94
C ASP A 80 -43.91 3.25 -56.04
N PRO A 81 -44.45 2.48 -57.00
CA PRO A 81 -43.68 1.91 -58.11
C PRO A 81 -43.03 2.95 -59.03
N ASN A 82 -43.45 4.22 -58.97
CA ASN A 82 -42.93 5.30 -59.81
C ASN A 82 -41.92 6.19 -59.06
N ASN A 83 -41.51 5.80 -57.85
CA ASN A 83 -40.51 6.54 -57.09
C ASN A 83 -39.12 6.42 -57.73
N GLU A 84 -38.74 7.42 -58.51
CA GLU A 84 -37.47 7.42 -59.24
C GLU A 84 -36.24 7.45 -58.31
N ILE A 85 -36.36 8.08 -57.13
CA ILE A 85 -35.27 8.12 -56.14
C ILE A 85 -35.02 6.71 -55.58
N ALA A 86 -36.06 5.99 -55.19
CA ALA A 86 -35.93 4.62 -54.69
C ALA A 86 -35.40 3.65 -55.76
N LYS A 87 -35.79 3.82 -57.04
CA LYS A 87 -35.22 3.03 -58.15
C LYS A 87 -33.72 3.27 -58.29
N GLN A 88 -33.30 4.53 -58.21
CA GLN A 88 -31.89 4.90 -58.34
C GLN A 88 -31.07 4.38 -57.15
N ASN A 89 -31.52 4.61 -55.92
CA ASN A 89 -30.81 4.15 -54.72
C ASN A 89 -30.74 2.61 -54.67
N LEU A 90 -31.80 1.90 -55.05
CA LEU A 90 -31.79 0.44 -55.14
C LEU A 90 -30.71 -0.07 -56.11
N LYS A 91 -30.59 0.59 -57.28
CA LYS A 91 -29.60 0.23 -58.29
C LYS A 91 -28.18 0.45 -57.77
N ASP A 92 -27.94 1.58 -57.10
CA ASP A 92 -26.63 1.94 -56.56
C ASP A 92 -26.23 1.00 -55.41
N CYS A 93 -27.14 0.75 -54.46
CA CYS A 93 -26.96 -0.23 -53.39
C CYS A 93 -26.62 -1.63 -53.93
N THR A 94 -27.36 -2.09 -54.93
CA THR A 94 -27.13 -3.43 -55.54
C THR A 94 -25.76 -3.51 -56.21
N TYR A 95 -25.30 -2.41 -56.81
CA TYR A 95 -23.96 -2.32 -57.39
C TYR A 95 -22.88 -2.39 -56.30
N TYR A 96 -23.01 -1.60 -55.23
CA TYR A 96 -22.04 -1.57 -54.13
C TYR A 96 -21.97 -2.89 -53.35
N ASP A 97 -23.11 -3.51 -53.02
CA ASP A 97 -23.16 -4.82 -52.36
C ASP A 97 -22.38 -5.88 -53.15
N LYS A 98 -22.64 -5.95 -54.46
CA LYS A 98 -21.96 -6.90 -55.35
C LYS A 98 -20.45 -6.65 -55.39
N THR A 99 -20.03 -5.39 -55.47
CA THR A 99 -18.60 -5.03 -55.49
C THR A 99 -17.91 -5.37 -54.17
N LEU A 100 -18.57 -5.12 -53.04
CA LEU A 100 -18.03 -5.44 -51.72
C LEU A 100 -17.86 -6.96 -51.55
N ARG A 101 -18.87 -7.75 -51.93
CA ARG A 101 -18.80 -9.22 -51.89
C ARG A 101 -17.71 -9.80 -52.79
N ASP A 102 -17.51 -9.26 -54.00
CA ASP A 102 -16.41 -9.69 -54.89
C ASP A 102 -15.03 -9.32 -54.31
N LEU A 103 -14.91 -8.19 -53.62
CA LEU A 103 -13.68 -7.82 -52.89
C LEU A 103 -13.41 -8.76 -51.72
N GLU A 104 -14.43 -9.10 -50.93
CA GLU A 104 -14.32 -10.05 -49.83
C GLU A 104 -13.92 -11.45 -50.31
N GLU A 105 -14.54 -11.95 -51.39
CA GLU A 105 -14.19 -13.25 -51.98
C GLU A 105 -12.73 -13.28 -52.48
N ARG A 106 -12.25 -12.17 -53.07
CA ARG A 106 -10.85 -12.05 -53.51
C ARG A 106 -9.87 -12.00 -52.34
N LEU A 107 -10.22 -11.33 -51.24
CA LEU A 107 -9.41 -11.27 -50.03
C LEU A 107 -9.34 -12.64 -49.34
N ASP A 108 -10.46 -13.35 -49.22
CA ASP A 108 -10.52 -14.69 -48.62
C ASP A 108 -9.75 -15.72 -49.46
N LYS A 109 -9.82 -15.63 -50.80
CA LYS A 109 -9.01 -16.45 -51.71
C LYS A 109 -7.51 -16.13 -51.63
N HIS A 110 -7.15 -14.91 -51.23
CA HIS A 110 -5.76 -14.52 -51.00
C HIS A 110 -5.26 -14.98 -49.62
N GLU A 111 -6.09 -14.94 -48.57
CA GLU A 111 -5.75 -15.44 -47.23
C GLU A 111 -5.68 -16.98 -47.15
N SER A 112 -6.61 -17.68 -47.80
CA SER A 112 -6.62 -19.16 -47.87
C SER A 112 -5.39 -19.74 -48.59
N LYS A 113 -4.70 -18.95 -49.42
CA LYS A 113 -3.43 -19.34 -50.06
C LYS A 113 -2.24 -19.35 -49.07
N PHE A 114 -2.41 -18.79 -47.87
CA PHE A 114 -1.34 -18.63 -46.87
C PHE A 114 -1.61 -19.25 -45.49
N ASN A 115 -2.78 -19.85 -45.21
CA ASN A 115 -3.09 -20.37 -43.87
C ASN A 115 -3.46 -21.87 -43.83
N SER A 116 -2.63 -22.66 -43.16
CA SER A 116 -3.03 -23.94 -42.55
C SER A 116 -3.65 -23.65 -41.16
N PRO A 117 -4.72 -24.34 -40.71
CA PRO A 117 -5.30 -24.06 -39.40
C PRO A 117 -4.33 -24.35 -38.25
N PRO A 118 -4.21 -23.49 -37.22
CA PRO A 118 -3.35 -23.75 -36.08
C PRO A 118 -3.76 -25.00 -35.31
N ILE A 119 -2.77 -25.76 -34.83
CA ILE A 119 -2.93 -27.00 -34.04
C ILE A 119 -3.91 -26.86 -32.85
N LEU A 120 -4.08 -25.65 -32.31
CA LEU A 120 -4.89 -25.40 -31.12
C LEU A 120 -6.39 -25.66 -31.30
N GLU A 121 -6.95 -25.51 -32.50
CA GLU A 121 -8.39 -25.72 -32.74
C GLU A 121 -8.79 -27.19 -32.84
N LYS A 122 -7.81 -28.10 -32.93
CA LYS A 122 -8.04 -29.55 -32.94
C LYS A 122 -8.02 -30.18 -31.54
N LEU A 123 -7.80 -29.39 -30.48
CA LEU A 123 -7.67 -29.91 -29.11
C LEU A 123 -9.02 -29.95 -28.37
N PRO A 124 -9.32 -31.02 -27.62
CA PRO A 124 -10.49 -31.09 -26.74
C PRO A 124 -10.58 -29.91 -25.76
N VAL A 125 -11.80 -29.45 -25.47
CA VAL A 125 -12.07 -28.32 -24.54
C VAL A 125 -11.44 -28.54 -23.16
N SER A 126 -11.39 -29.79 -22.68
CA SER A 126 -10.73 -30.13 -21.41
C SER A 126 -9.22 -29.84 -21.43
N ILE A 127 -8.55 -30.03 -22.57
CA ILE A 127 -7.13 -29.72 -22.76
C ILE A 127 -6.95 -28.20 -22.79
N LEU A 128 -7.82 -27.46 -23.46
CA LEU A 128 -7.78 -26.00 -23.50
C LEU A 128 -8.01 -25.37 -22.11
N VAL A 129 -8.95 -25.91 -21.33
CA VAL A 129 -9.18 -25.47 -19.93
C VAL A 129 -8.00 -25.81 -19.05
N SER A 130 -7.46 -27.03 -19.16
CA SER A 130 -6.27 -27.44 -18.41
C SER A 130 -5.06 -26.56 -18.76
N ALA A 131 -4.87 -26.25 -20.05
CA ALA A 131 -3.83 -25.35 -20.51
C ALA A 131 -4.02 -23.93 -19.96
N LYS A 132 -5.24 -23.40 -19.93
CA LYS A 132 -5.54 -22.08 -19.32
C LYS A 132 -5.25 -22.06 -17.81
N ILE A 133 -5.59 -23.12 -17.08
CA ILE A 133 -5.27 -23.24 -15.65
C ILE A 133 -3.75 -23.32 -15.46
N ILE A 134 -3.04 -24.12 -16.26
CA ILE A 134 -1.58 -24.23 -16.21
C ILE A 134 -0.94 -22.88 -16.53
N ILE A 135 -1.38 -22.19 -17.58
CA ILE A 135 -0.90 -20.85 -17.95
C ILE A 135 -1.16 -19.86 -16.81
N PHE A 136 -2.35 -19.88 -16.20
CA PHE A 136 -2.66 -19.04 -15.06
C PHE A 136 -1.78 -19.33 -13.84
N LEU A 137 -1.56 -20.62 -13.52
CA LEU A 137 -0.64 -21.03 -12.46
C LEU A 137 0.81 -20.64 -12.76
N VAL A 138 1.25 -20.74 -14.02
CA VAL A 138 2.57 -20.27 -14.49
C VAL A 138 2.67 -18.74 -14.38
N ILE A 139 1.62 -18.00 -14.72
CA ILE A 139 1.55 -16.55 -14.55
C ILE A 139 1.64 -16.19 -13.06
N ILE A 140 0.86 -16.84 -12.20
CA ILE A 140 0.97 -16.64 -10.74
C ILE A 140 2.39 -16.99 -10.26
N PHE A 141 2.96 -18.09 -10.72
CA PHE A 141 4.31 -18.52 -10.33
C PHE A 141 5.39 -17.52 -10.74
N TYR A 142 5.34 -16.98 -11.97
CA TYR A 142 6.37 -16.07 -12.48
C TYR A 142 6.16 -14.61 -12.05
N PHE A 143 4.92 -14.12 -12.10
CA PHE A 143 4.62 -12.71 -11.84
C PHE A 143 4.21 -12.44 -10.40
N PHE A 144 3.70 -13.45 -9.70
CA PHE A 144 3.30 -13.32 -8.29
C PHE A 144 3.84 -14.46 -7.41
N PRO A 145 5.16 -14.76 -7.46
CA PRO A 145 5.75 -15.89 -6.74
C PRO A 145 5.52 -15.82 -5.22
N PHE A 146 5.24 -14.64 -4.67
CA PHE A 146 4.95 -14.46 -3.25
C PHE A 146 3.63 -15.11 -2.80
N PHE A 147 2.66 -15.33 -3.69
CA PHE A 147 1.45 -16.09 -3.35
C PHE A 147 1.74 -17.58 -3.15
N ILE A 148 2.80 -18.11 -3.78
CA ILE A 148 3.15 -19.53 -3.75
C ILE A 148 4.27 -19.82 -2.76
N PHE A 149 5.34 -19.00 -2.74
CA PHE A 149 6.56 -19.29 -1.98
C PHE A 149 6.85 -18.31 -0.83
N GLY A 150 6.05 -17.25 -0.69
CA GLY A 150 6.42 -16.12 0.16
C GLY A 150 7.69 -15.42 -0.34
N TYR A 151 7.96 -14.20 0.12
CA TYR A 151 9.26 -13.57 -0.14
C TYR A 151 10.34 -14.27 0.69
N ASN A 152 11.47 -14.65 0.08
CA ASN A 152 12.53 -15.36 0.78
C ASN A 152 13.42 -14.39 1.58
N ASP A 153 12.99 -14.06 2.79
CA ASP A 153 13.73 -13.18 3.70
C ASP A 153 15.08 -13.77 4.16
N LYS A 154 15.37 -15.05 3.87
CA LYS A 154 16.68 -15.65 4.18
C LYS A 154 17.82 -14.89 3.51
N ASN A 155 17.57 -14.21 2.40
CA ASN A 155 18.60 -13.38 1.77
C ASN A 155 18.99 -12.18 2.67
N ILE A 156 18.04 -11.58 3.39
CA ILE A 156 18.31 -10.51 4.38
C ILE A 156 19.09 -11.07 5.58
N LEU A 157 18.82 -12.31 5.99
CA LEU A 157 19.54 -12.98 7.08
C LEU A 157 20.99 -13.32 6.73
N LYS A 158 21.28 -13.57 5.44
CA LYS A 158 22.66 -13.85 4.97
C LYS A 158 23.56 -12.62 4.97
N ILE A 159 23.01 -11.41 5.05
CA ILE A 159 23.78 -10.16 5.12
C ILE A 159 24.39 -10.04 6.52
N ASN A 160 25.70 -10.23 6.60
CA ASN A 160 26.50 -10.16 7.82
C ASN A 160 27.75 -9.27 7.71
N ASP A 161 28.11 -8.83 6.51
CA ASP A 161 29.11 -7.78 6.25
C ASP A 161 28.40 -6.44 6.05
N TYR A 162 28.76 -5.47 6.88
CA TYR A 162 28.19 -4.12 6.89
C TYR A 162 29.23 -3.05 6.50
N SER A 163 30.42 -3.45 6.04
CA SER A 163 31.54 -2.55 5.73
C SER A 163 31.22 -1.52 4.65
N THR A 164 30.35 -1.88 3.70
CA THR A 164 29.92 -1.04 2.58
C THR A 164 28.66 -0.24 2.87
N PHE A 165 28.05 -0.41 4.04
CA PHE A 165 26.79 0.25 4.38
C PHE A 165 27.04 1.73 4.69
N GLN A 166 26.09 2.58 4.30
CA GLN A 166 26.14 3.99 4.65
C GLN A 166 25.99 4.14 6.17
N ALA A 167 27.00 4.70 6.83
CA ALA A 167 26.91 5.05 8.23
C ALA A 167 25.91 6.21 8.43
N LEU A 168 25.00 6.05 9.38
CA LEU A 168 24.03 7.07 9.76
C LEU A 168 24.42 7.67 11.10
N LYS A 169 24.15 8.98 11.25
CA LYS A 169 24.42 9.68 12.50
C LYS A 169 23.52 9.15 13.62
N VAL A 170 24.12 8.83 14.76
CA VAL A 170 23.45 8.67 16.05
C VAL A 170 23.60 9.98 16.82
N ASN A 171 22.49 10.68 17.02
CA ASN A 171 22.43 11.90 17.82
C ASN A 171 22.32 11.55 19.30
N PRO A 172 23.02 12.29 20.19
CA PRO A 172 22.93 12.09 21.63
C PRO A 172 21.51 12.41 22.15
N THR A 173 21.25 12.06 23.41
CA THR A 173 20.05 12.48 24.11
C THR A 173 20.02 14.00 24.32
N SER A 174 18.84 14.56 24.58
CA SER A 174 18.65 16.00 24.80
C SER A 174 17.68 16.27 25.94
N GLU A 175 17.89 17.39 26.60
CA GLU A 175 16.97 17.90 27.60
C GLU A 175 15.74 18.49 26.94
N TYR A 176 14.55 18.04 27.35
CA TYR A 176 13.27 18.49 26.83
C TYR A 176 12.38 19.12 27.90
N ASP A 177 12.80 19.05 29.17
CA ASP A 177 12.07 19.60 30.30
C ASP A 177 11.67 21.05 30.05
N TYR A 178 10.37 21.30 30.25
CA TYR A 178 9.74 22.61 30.14
C TYR A 178 9.83 23.28 28.76
N LEU A 179 10.21 22.55 27.71
CA LEU A 179 10.05 23.03 26.34
C LEU A 179 8.58 23.01 25.93
N SER A 180 8.19 23.96 25.08
CA SER A 180 6.92 23.92 24.36
C SER A 180 6.90 22.79 23.33
N LYS A 181 5.71 22.28 23.01
CA LYS A 181 5.44 21.36 21.91
C LYS A 181 6.01 21.88 20.59
N GLN A 182 5.91 23.19 20.34
CA GLN A 182 6.48 23.78 19.13
C GLN A 182 8.01 23.63 19.09
N GLN A 183 8.71 23.93 20.19
CA GLN A 183 10.16 23.72 20.28
C GLN A 183 10.53 22.24 20.09
N ILE A 184 9.75 21.31 20.66
CA ILE A 184 9.95 19.87 20.46
C ILE A 184 9.74 19.48 18.99
N PHE A 185 8.74 20.06 18.32
CA PHE A 185 8.49 19.84 16.90
C PHE A 185 9.63 20.40 16.05
N ASP A 186 10.17 21.57 16.39
CA ASP A 186 11.29 22.19 15.68
C ASP A 186 12.56 21.33 15.82
N ILE A 187 12.86 20.83 17.03
CA ILE A 187 13.93 19.87 17.29
C ILE A 187 13.74 18.62 16.43
N ARG A 188 12.53 18.03 16.43
CA ARG A 188 12.23 16.84 15.63
C ARG A 188 12.42 17.09 14.14
N LYS A 189 11.91 18.20 13.61
CA LYS A 189 12.07 18.60 12.20
C LYS A 189 13.55 18.75 11.82
N GLN A 190 14.35 19.35 12.69
CA GLN A 190 15.80 19.47 12.47
C GLN A 190 16.49 18.11 12.37
N HIS A 191 16.12 17.15 13.24
CA HIS A 191 16.68 15.80 13.17
C HIS A 191 16.20 15.05 11.91
N VAL A 192 14.92 15.17 11.53
CA VAL A 192 14.37 14.51 10.33
C VAL A 192 14.98 15.06 9.05
N LYS A 193 15.24 16.37 8.96
CA LYS A 193 15.91 17.00 7.82
C LYS A 193 17.26 16.34 7.50
N ASN A 194 17.96 15.84 8.52
CA ASN A 194 19.29 15.22 8.43
C ASN A 194 19.23 13.69 8.50
N SER A 195 18.14 13.08 8.02
CA SER A 195 17.88 11.64 8.09
C SER A 195 17.52 11.04 6.74
N LEU A 196 17.44 9.70 6.68
CA LEU A 196 16.94 8.98 5.51
C LEU A 196 15.48 9.30 5.16
N PHE A 197 14.73 9.87 6.10
CA PHE A 197 13.31 10.15 5.98
C PHE A 197 13.02 11.63 5.75
N THR A 198 14.03 12.40 5.34
CA THR A 198 13.90 13.83 5.02
C THR A 198 12.84 14.07 3.93
N LYS A 199 11.98 15.08 4.14
CA LYS A 199 10.94 15.54 3.20
C LYS A 199 10.74 17.05 3.40
N ASN A 200 10.50 17.79 2.31
CA ASN A 200 10.36 19.26 2.35
C ASN A 200 9.24 19.74 3.29
N ASN A 201 8.15 18.99 3.39
CA ASN A 201 6.97 19.35 4.18
C ASN A 201 6.73 18.35 5.32
N TYR A 202 7.81 17.83 5.93
CA TYR A 202 7.67 16.95 7.08
C TYR A 202 7.06 17.69 8.27
N GLU A 203 5.96 17.15 8.79
CA GLU A 203 5.36 17.52 10.06
C GLU A 203 5.31 16.29 10.97
N PRO A 204 5.62 16.42 12.27
CA PRO A 204 5.49 15.32 13.22
C PRO A 204 4.08 14.74 13.21
N ASN A 205 3.96 13.41 13.10
CA ASN A 205 2.66 12.72 13.06
C ASN A 205 1.84 13.04 14.32
N THR A 206 0.63 13.59 14.15
CA THR A 206 -0.25 14.00 15.25
C THR A 206 -0.73 12.83 16.10
N ALA A 207 -0.87 11.63 15.53
CA ALA A 207 -1.21 10.42 16.28
C ALA A 207 -0.08 9.94 17.19
N VAL A 208 1.16 10.39 16.95
CA VAL A 208 2.34 10.03 17.73
C VAL A 208 2.72 11.14 18.70
N PHE A 209 2.71 12.40 18.25
CA PHE A 209 3.26 13.54 18.99
C PHE A 209 2.22 14.60 19.37
N GLY A 210 0.98 14.48 18.89
CA GLY A 210 -0.06 15.50 19.07
C GLY A 210 -0.45 15.74 20.52
N SER A 211 -0.26 14.75 21.40
CA SER A 211 -0.64 14.81 22.82
C SER A 211 0.50 15.24 23.76
N ILE A 212 1.62 15.75 23.23
CA ILE A 212 2.64 16.45 24.04
C ILE A 212 1.97 17.64 24.75
N VAL A 213 2.38 17.93 25.99
CA VAL A 213 1.90 19.09 26.72
C VAL A 213 3.04 20.09 26.93
N ASP A 214 2.76 21.35 26.65
CA ASP A 214 3.72 22.46 26.76
C ASP A 214 4.23 22.63 28.18
N ASN A 215 5.51 22.99 28.31
CA ASN A 215 6.12 23.44 29.56
C ASN A 215 5.97 22.42 30.71
N LYS A 216 5.89 21.14 30.36
CA LYS A 216 5.92 20.03 31.30
C LYS A 216 7.31 19.40 31.33
N PRO A 217 7.73 18.84 32.46
CA PRO A 217 8.90 17.99 32.47
C PRO A 217 8.63 16.74 31.62
N TRP A 218 9.69 16.01 31.32
CA TRP A 218 9.68 14.76 30.59
C TRP A 218 10.14 13.63 31.48
N TRP A 219 9.82 12.40 31.09
CA TRP A 219 10.45 11.25 31.73
C TRP A 219 11.96 11.28 31.45
N GLY A 220 12.76 11.54 32.48
CA GLY A 220 14.21 11.67 32.42
C GLY A 220 14.96 10.34 32.33
N SER A 221 16.26 10.41 32.05
CA SER A 221 17.13 9.25 31.84
C SER A 221 17.65 8.59 33.14
N ILE A 222 17.36 9.14 34.33
CA ILE A 222 18.13 8.76 35.53
C ILE A 222 17.92 7.33 36.09
N LYS A 223 19.11 6.76 36.37
CA LYS A 223 19.54 5.72 37.33
C LYS A 223 18.45 5.26 38.28
N CYS A 224 17.91 4.07 38.01
CA CYS A 224 16.88 3.38 38.78
C CYS A 224 17.00 3.62 40.29
N ASN A 225 16.14 4.52 40.77
CA ASN A 225 15.90 4.71 42.19
C ASN A 225 14.78 3.76 42.62
N GLN A 226 14.86 3.27 43.85
CA GLN A 226 13.80 2.45 44.43
C GLN A 226 12.47 3.22 44.36
N LEU A 227 11.47 2.63 43.70
CA LEU A 227 10.08 3.06 43.81
C LEU A 227 9.61 2.70 45.23
N ASN A 228 9.90 3.55 46.21
CA ASN A 228 9.36 3.36 47.55
C ASN A 228 7.89 3.83 47.56
N TYR A 229 6.95 2.89 47.59
CA TYR A 229 5.51 3.17 47.56
C TYR A 229 4.98 3.79 48.87
N LYS A 230 5.85 4.05 49.86
CA LYS A 230 5.49 4.54 51.19
C LYS A 230 6.02 5.95 51.54
N GLY A 231 6.42 6.77 50.55
CA GLY A 231 6.96 8.14 50.71
C GLY A 231 8.50 8.14 50.78
N ASP A 232 9.30 9.11 50.31
CA ASP A 232 9.12 10.46 49.74
C ASP A 232 9.30 10.51 48.20
N TYR A 233 8.81 11.58 47.56
CA TYR A 233 8.81 11.79 46.10
C TYR A 233 10.22 11.74 45.47
N HIS A 234 10.47 10.76 44.61
CA HIS A 234 11.56 10.81 43.63
C HIS A 234 10.94 11.08 42.24
N GLU A 235 11.04 12.32 41.78
CA GLU A 235 10.59 12.72 40.45
C GLU A 235 11.52 12.12 39.39
N ASN A 236 10.98 11.34 38.45
CA ASN A 236 11.75 10.74 37.35
C ASN A 236 11.88 11.70 36.17
N ILE A 237 12.26 12.94 36.44
CA ILE A 237 12.45 14.00 35.44
C ILE A 237 13.92 14.39 35.29
N GLN A 238 14.80 13.80 36.10
CA GLN A 238 16.20 14.16 36.09
C GLN A 238 16.92 13.61 34.85
N GLY A 239 17.83 14.42 34.32
CA GLY A 239 18.63 14.10 33.13
C GLY A 239 17.83 14.19 31.83
N PRO A 240 18.52 14.07 30.67
CA PRO A 240 17.89 14.18 29.36
C PRO A 240 16.63 13.33 29.23
N SER A 241 15.64 13.86 28.50
CA SER A 241 14.40 13.12 28.24
C SER A 241 14.70 11.77 27.61
N LYS A 242 14.15 10.71 28.17
CA LYS A 242 14.37 9.34 27.71
C LYS A 242 13.86 9.12 26.29
N VAL A 243 12.80 9.83 25.91
CA VAL A 243 12.22 9.75 24.57
C VAL A 243 13.10 10.46 23.54
N SER A 244 14.02 11.35 23.96
CA SER A 244 14.99 12.00 23.08
C SER A 244 15.87 11.01 22.31
N VAL A 245 16.14 9.83 22.88
CA VAL A 245 16.83 8.72 22.21
C VAL A 245 16.18 8.38 20.87
N LEU A 246 14.85 8.37 20.80
CA LEU A 246 14.09 8.07 19.60
C LEU A 246 13.81 9.34 18.78
N MET A 247 13.45 10.43 19.44
CA MET A 247 13.10 11.71 18.81
C MET A 247 14.27 12.33 18.05
N ASN A 248 15.48 12.27 18.62
CA ASN A 248 16.69 12.78 17.98
C ASN A 248 17.22 11.85 16.89
N ASN A 249 16.77 10.59 16.84
CA ASN A 249 17.29 9.55 15.95
C ASN A 249 16.20 9.00 15.03
N PRO A 250 15.71 9.78 14.05
CA PRO A 250 14.69 9.33 13.09
C PRO A 250 15.09 8.08 12.28
N ASN A 251 16.39 7.86 12.07
CA ASN A 251 16.91 6.65 11.42
C ASN A 251 16.69 5.38 12.26
N THR A 252 16.43 5.52 13.57
CA THR A 252 16.05 4.41 14.46
C THR A 252 14.56 4.12 14.31
N LEU A 253 14.14 3.52 13.19
CA LEU A 253 12.72 3.20 12.94
C LEU A 253 12.09 2.37 14.06
N VAL A 254 12.82 1.35 14.53
CA VAL A 254 12.44 0.53 15.69
C VAL A 254 13.53 0.67 16.75
N GLY A 255 13.22 1.41 17.81
CA GLY A 255 14.13 1.60 18.93
C GLY A 255 13.81 0.70 20.12
N LEU A 256 14.56 0.93 21.20
CA LEU A 256 14.37 0.23 22.46
C LEU A 256 13.80 1.20 23.50
N SER A 257 12.92 0.68 24.35
CA SER A 257 12.33 1.41 25.47
C SER A 257 12.33 0.51 26.71
N MET A 258 12.38 1.13 27.90
CA MET A 258 12.17 0.37 29.12
C MET A 258 10.68 0.07 29.25
N PRO A 259 10.26 -1.19 29.38
CA PRO A 259 8.89 -1.47 29.78
C PRO A 259 8.70 -0.86 31.17
N TYR A 260 7.63 -0.09 31.34
CA TYR A 260 7.26 0.40 32.68
C TYR A 260 6.84 -0.80 33.52
N ILE A 261 7.77 -1.34 34.31
CA ILE A 261 7.51 -2.39 35.30
C ILE A 261 7.50 -1.70 36.66
N PRO A 262 6.31 -1.34 37.20
CA PRO A 262 6.19 -0.57 38.44
C PRO A 262 6.81 -1.24 39.69
N TRP A 263 7.26 -2.49 39.59
CA TRP A 263 7.68 -3.31 40.72
C TRP A 263 9.20 -3.52 40.84
N ASP A 264 10.00 -2.96 39.92
CA ASP A 264 11.39 -3.47 39.72
C ASP A 264 12.47 -2.40 39.49
N ILE A 265 12.16 -1.11 39.64
CA ILE A 265 13.15 -0.02 39.48
C ILE A 265 14.13 0.04 40.69
N GLY A 266 14.06 -0.91 41.63
CA GLY A 266 14.88 -0.87 42.86
C GLY A 266 16.10 -1.80 42.91
N THR A 267 16.19 -2.83 42.07
CA THR A 267 17.07 -3.99 42.33
C THR A 267 18.35 -4.01 41.49
N ASN A 268 18.40 -3.33 40.34
CA ASN A 268 19.50 -3.44 39.37
C ASN A 268 20.28 -2.12 39.22
N LYS A 269 20.76 -1.51 40.33
CA LYS A 269 21.48 -0.21 40.35
C LYS A 269 22.52 -0.05 39.24
N GLU A 270 23.28 -1.10 38.98
CA GLU A 270 24.34 -1.10 37.97
C GLU A 270 23.85 -1.02 36.53
N PHE A 271 22.76 -1.71 36.19
CA PHE A 271 22.12 -1.55 34.88
C PHE A 271 21.88 -0.07 34.63
N CYS A 272 21.33 0.60 35.63
CA CYS A 272 20.80 1.93 35.48
C CYS A 272 21.86 3.02 35.53
N THR A 273 23.05 2.70 36.07
CA THR A 273 24.21 3.59 35.99
C THR A 273 25.07 3.34 34.76
N SER A 274 24.68 2.41 33.89
CA SER A 274 25.47 2.05 32.71
C SER A 274 24.98 2.74 31.45
N ASP A 275 25.88 3.01 30.51
CA ASP A 275 25.58 3.64 29.22
C ASP A 275 24.54 2.85 28.40
N TYR A 276 24.46 1.52 28.58
CA TYR A 276 23.48 0.70 27.84
C TYR A 276 22.04 0.82 28.38
N SER A 277 21.83 1.50 29.51
CA SER A 277 20.48 1.86 29.98
C SER A 277 19.85 3.03 29.23
N ASP A 278 20.65 3.79 28.50
CA ASP A 278 20.17 4.87 27.63
C ASP A 278 19.42 4.30 26.43
N PHE A 279 19.64 3.03 26.08
CA PHE A 279 19.03 2.40 24.90
C PHE A 279 19.25 3.18 23.62
N LEU A 280 20.38 3.88 23.54
CA LEU A 280 20.89 4.54 22.35
C LEU A 280 21.73 3.55 21.54
N PRO A 281 21.49 3.38 20.22
CA PRO A 281 22.32 2.52 19.40
C PRO A 281 23.74 3.09 19.33
N ILE A 282 24.75 2.22 19.37
CA ILE A 282 26.15 2.63 19.18
C ILE A 282 26.49 2.87 17.71
N SER A 283 25.72 2.28 16.80
CA SER A 283 25.80 2.57 15.38
C SER A 283 24.49 2.31 14.66
N LEU A 284 24.29 3.06 13.57
CA LEU A 284 23.22 2.89 12.61
C LEU A 284 23.83 2.84 11.22
N GLN A 285 23.42 1.87 10.41
CA GLN A 285 23.92 1.67 9.07
C GLN A 285 22.77 1.35 8.10
N ASN A 286 22.84 1.88 6.88
CA ASN A 286 21.81 1.72 5.86
C ASN A 286 22.35 1.02 4.62
N ASP A 287 21.54 0.10 4.11
CA ASP A 287 21.68 -0.52 2.81
C ASP A 287 20.45 -0.18 1.96
N GLU A 288 20.64 0.80 1.08
CA GLU A 288 19.58 1.31 0.21
C GLU A 288 19.07 0.26 -0.79
N LYS A 289 19.93 -0.69 -1.19
CA LYS A 289 19.61 -1.71 -2.19
C LYS A 289 18.62 -2.72 -1.61
N ASN A 290 18.88 -3.19 -0.39
CA ASN A 290 18.02 -4.15 0.28
C ASN A 290 16.95 -3.52 1.18
N LYS A 291 16.92 -2.18 1.26
CA LYS A 291 16.02 -1.42 2.16
C LYS A 291 16.17 -1.90 3.60
N LEU A 292 17.42 -2.00 4.06
CA LEU A 292 17.76 -2.53 5.38
C LEU A 292 18.47 -1.45 6.21
N ILE A 293 17.95 -1.17 7.40
CA ILE A 293 18.70 -0.45 8.44
C ILE A 293 19.15 -1.47 9.49
N VAL A 294 20.43 -1.38 9.85
CA VAL A 294 21.04 -2.16 10.94
C VAL A 294 21.35 -1.22 12.09
N ALA A 295 20.81 -1.52 13.26
CA ALA A 295 21.08 -0.83 14.51
C ALA A 295 21.84 -1.75 15.46
N LYS A 296 23.01 -1.29 15.92
CA LYS A 296 23.82 -2.03 16.88
C LYS A 296 23.69 -1.42 18.26
N TYR A 297 23.54 -2.27 19.25
CA TYR A 297 23.50 -1.94 20.66
C TYR A 297 24.56 -2.76 21.38
N GLU A 298 25.11 -2.20 22.44
CA GLU A 298 26.14 -2.85 23.24
C GLU A 298 25.55 -3.29 24.58
N LEU A 299 25.73 -4.56 24.94
CA LEU A 299 25.34 -5.09 26.24
C LEU A 299 26.51 -5.80 26.89
N THR A 300 26.60 -5.76 28.22
CA THR A 300 27.62 -6.54 28.95
C THR A 300 27.13 -7.96 29.22
N LYS A 301 28.05 -8.91 29.43
CA LYS A 301 27.68 -10.23 30.00
C LYS A 301 26.95 -10.12 31.35
N LYS A 302 27.18 -9.03 32.09
CA LYS A 302 26.52 -8.77 33.37
C LYS A 302 25.04 -8.43 33.19
N PHE A 303 24.67 -7.76 32.09
CA PHE A 303 23.27 -7.53 31.73
C PHE A 303 22.43 -8.82 31.73
N LEU A 304 23.00 -9.93 31.24
CA LEU A 304 22.31 -11.22 31.18
C LEU A 304 21.95 -11.82 32.55
N LYS A 305 22.57 -11.31 33.63
CA LYS A 305 22.29 -11.71 35.02
C LYS A 305 21.15 -10.92 35.64
N TYR A 306 20.81 -9.75 35.11
CA TYR A 306 19.71 -8.95 35.67
C TYR A 306 18.39 -9.67 35.54
N ARG A 307 17.58 -9.51 36.58
CA ARG A 307 16.26 -10.11 36.71
C ARG A 307 15.24 -9.02 36.97
N SER A 308 14.03 -9.28 36.52
CA SER A 308 12.87 -8.46 36.85
C SER A 308 11.79 -9.27 37.53
N ASN A 309 11.22 -8.72 38.60
CA ASN A 309 10.04 -9.30 39.22
C ASN A 309 8.79 -8.83 38.49
N ILE A 310 8.07 -9.76 37.87
CA ILE A 310 6.82 -9.50 37.18
C ILE A 310 5.75 -10.40 37.81
N ASN A 311 4.79 -9.80 38.51
CA ASN A 311 3.71 -10.50 39.22
C ASN A 311 4.21 -11.60 40.17
N GLY A 312 5.30 -11.34 40.89
CA GLY A 312 5.89 -12.30 41.84
C GLY A 312 6.83 -13.33 41.21
N GLN A 313 6.97 -13.33 39.87
CA GLN A 313 7.88 -14.24 39.17
C GLN A 313 9.16 -13.50 38.72
N SER A 314 10.31 -14.07 39.09
CA SER A 314 11.61 -13.60 38.62
C SER A 314 11.84 -14.04 37.17
N SER A 315 11.88 -13.06 36.27
CA SER A 315 12.19 -13.26 34.84
C SER A 315 13.52 -12.60 34.49
N ARG A 316 14.10 -12.93 33.33
CA ARG A 316 15.23 -12.14 32.78
C ARG A 316 14.79 -10.71 32.54
N TYR A 317 15.73 -9.78 32.64
CA TYR A 317 15.45 -8.37 32.38
C TYR A 317 14.79 -8.17 31.01
N VAL A 318 13.66 -7.46 31.00
CA VAL A 318 12.81 -7.31 29.82
C VAL A 318 13.04 -5.94 29.19
N ILE A 319 13.15 -5.92 27.86
CA ILE A 319 13.25 -4.73 27.01
C ILE A 319 12.00 -4.70 26.13
N GLN A 320 11.51 -3.51 25.76
CA GLN A 320 10.41 -3.34 24.83
C GLN A 320 10.90 -2.70 23.53
N LEU A 321 10.47 -3.22 22.39
CA LEU A 321 10.60 -2.52 21.10
C LEU A 321 9.63 -1.34 21.06
N SER A 322 10.10 -0.19 20.59
CA SER A 322 9.26 0.99 20.31
C SER A 322 9.31 1.33 18.82
N GLY A 323 8.16 1.51 18.20
CA GLY A 323 8.04 1.98 16.83
C GLY A 323 7.64 3.44 16.72
N LEU A 324 8.03 4.27 17.69
CA LEU A 324 7.72 5.71 17.69
C LEU A 324 8.06 6.36 16.33
N ASN A 325 9.27 6.11 15.81
CA ASN A 325 9.72 6.60 14.50
C ASN A 325 9.05 5.86 13.34
N ALA A 326 8.84 4.55 13.45
CA ALA A 326 8.12 3.78 12.44
C ALA A 326 6.73 4.38 12.18
N LYS A 327 5.93 4.61 13.23
CA LYS A 327 4.61 5.26 13.13
C LYS A 327 4.68 6.67 12.58
N ASP A 328 5.67 7.46 13.01
CA ASP A 328 5.84 8.82 12.50
C ASP A 328 6.00 8.85 10.97
N PHE A 329 6.76 7.89 10.43
CA PHE A 329 6.94 7.76 8.98
C PHE A 329 5.92 6.87 8.27
N GLY A 330 4.87 6.45 8.99
CA GLY A 330 3.73 5.68 8.47
C GLY A 330 3.96 4.18 8.31
N TYR A 331 5.00 3.61 8.93
CA TYR A 331 5.22 2.16 9.02
C TYR A 331 4.42 1.56 10.19
N ASP A 332 3.12 1.45 10.02
CA ASP A 332 2.19 1.05 11.10
C ASP A 332 2.23 -0.46 11.42
N TYR A 333 2.71 -1.28 10.49
CA TYR A 333 2.68 -2.74 10.60
C TYR A 333 4.09 -3.33 10.65
N MET A 334 4.26 -4.36 11.48
CA MET A 334 5.55 -5.01 11.65
C MET A 334 5.41 -6.52 11.87
N TYR A 335 6.50 -7.25 11.61
CA TYR A 335 6.60 -8.67 11.92
C TYR A 335 8.06 -9.03 12.21
N ILE A 336 8.31 -9.73 13.32
CA ILE A 336 9.63 -10.26 13.65
C ILE A 336 9.75 -11.62 12.98
N PHE A 337 10.44 -11.67 11.84
CA PHE A 337 10.51 -12.88 11.03
C PHE A 337 11.63 -13.84 11.44
N ASP A 338 12.61 -13.35 12.20
CA ASP A 338 13.70 -14.16 12.73
C ASP A 338 14.29 -13.51 14.00
N THR A 339 14.76 -14.34 14.94
CA THR A 339 15.48 -13.89 16.11
C THR A 339 16.61 -14.86 16.47
N LYS A 340 17.67 -14.35 17.06
CA LYS A 340 18.79 -15.13 17.59
C LYS A 340 19.04 -14.76 19.03
N ASN A 341 19.04 -15.76 19.92
CA ASN A 341 19.26 -15.56 21.35
C ASN A 341 18.28 -14.58 22.04
N ILE A 342 17.06 -14.49 21.54
CA ILE A 342 15.98 -13.67 22.13
C ILE A 342 14.91 -14.60 22.70
N LYS A 343 14.28 -14.20 23.81
CA LYS A 343 13.03 -14.79 24.32
C LYS A 343 11.97 -13.71 24.37
N MET A 344 10.90 -13.84 23.58
CA MET A 344 9.72 -12.97 23.69
C MET A 344 9.06 -13.14 25.06
N TYR A 345 8.53 -12.05 25.60
CA TYR A 345 7.90 -12.03 26.92
C TYR A 345 6.61 -12.85 26.94
N SER A 346 5.66 -12.54 26.05
CA SER A 346 4.46 -13.34 25.82
C SER A 346 4.79 -14.51 24.89
N GLU A 347 4.44 -15.74 25.24
CA GLU A 347 4.74 -16.92 24.42
C GLU A 347 3.75 -17.11 23.25
N TYR A 348 2.49 -16.71 23.46
CA TYR A 348 1.38 -16.96 22.53
C TYR A 348 1.00 -15.75 21.69
N ASN A 349 1.06 -14.55 22.26
CA ASN A 349 0.68 -13.30 21.59
C ASN A 349 1.88 -12.36 21.54
N ASN A 350 2.71 -12.49 20.51
CA ASN A 350 3.90 -11.67 20.31
C ASN A 350 4.22 -11.50 18.82
N ALA A 351 5.06 -10.51 18.51
CA ALA A 351 5.39 -10.11 17.14
C ALA A 351 6.18 -11.14 16.31
N THR A 352 6.57 -12.29 16.86
CA THR A 352 7.14 -13.42 16.08
C THR A 352 6.07 -14.39 15.58
N LYS A 353 4.82 -14.27 16.05
CA LYS A 353 3.72 -15.17 15.68
C LYS A 353 2.98 -14.69 14.44
N ASP A 354 2.63 -13.42 14.41
CA ASP A 354 1.91 -12.80 13.30
C ASP A 354 2.18 -11.29 13.19
N ILE A 355 1.63 -10.67 12.15
CA ILE A 355 1.68 -9.23 11.90
C ILE A 355 1.15 -8.49 13.13
N SER A 356 1.97 -7.56 13.63
CA SER A 356 1.68 -6.71 14.78
C SER A 356 1.70 -5.24 14.36
N THR A 357 1.32 -4.36 15.28
CA THR A 357 1.33 -2.91 15.08
C THR A 357 2.03 -2.23 16.23
N PHE A 358 2.62 -1.06 15.97
CA PHE A 358 3.14 -0.20 17.02
C PHE A 358 2.02 0.68 17.56
N ARG A 359 1.91 0.74 18.89
CA ARG A 359 0.91 1.57 19.57
C ARG A 359 1.52 2.78 20.27
N ASP A 360 2.80 3.05 20.04
CA ASP A 360 3.55 4.17 20.62
C ASP A 360 2.89 5.53 20.35
N TYR A 361 2.75 6.35 21.39
CA TYR A 361 2.43 7.76 21.32
C TYR A 361 3.01 8.48 22.55
N ILE A 362 3.23 9.79 22.42
CA ILE A 362 3.68 10.65 23.50
C ILE A 362 2.47 11.31 24.15
N HIS A 363 2.42 11.29 25.48
CA HIS A 363 1.41 12.02 26.26
C HIS A 363 1.97 12.49 27.60
N GLN A 364 1.22 13.35 28.29
CA GLN A 364 1.46 13.63 29.70
C GLN A 364 0.87 12.51 30.57
N GLY A 365 1.70 11.86 31.38
CA GLY A 365 1.30 10.79 32.28
C GLY A 365 1.89 10.95 33.68
N GLY A 366 1.23 10.34 34.68
CA GLY A 366 1.66 10.41 36.08
C GLY A 366 2.76 9.43 36.49
N SER A 367 3.31 8.67 35.53
CA SER A 367 4.24 7.57 35.84
C SER A 367 5.56 8.09 36.44
N CYS A 368 6.00 9.30 36.08
CA CYS A 368 7.22 9.93 36.61
C CYS A 368 7.06 10.55 37.99
N LYS A 369 5.86 10.53 38.57
CA LYS A 369 5.56 11.02 39.92
C LYS A 369 5.82 12.51 40.16
N TYR A 370 6.01 13.30 39.10
CA TYR A 370 5.95 14.75 39.17
C TYR A 370 4.52 15.19 39.51
N LYS A 371 4.36 16.26 40.31
CA LYS A 371 3.07 16.72 40.88
C LYS A 371 1.92 16.75 39.86
N ASP A 372 2.22 17.17 38.64
CA ASP A 372 1.26 17.29 37.54
C ASP A 372 1.56 16.33 36.38
N GLY A 373 2.40 15.31 36.57
CA GLY A 373 2.86 14.42 35.51
C GLY A 373 3.89 15.06 34.56
N CYS A 374 4.37 14.24 33.63
CA CYS A 374 5.40 14.60 32.66
C CYS A 374 5.08 13.96 31.30
N ASN A 375 5.66 14.52 30.24
CA ASN A 375 5.62 13.92 28.91
C ASN A 375 6.41 12.61 28.89
N ASN A 376 5.82 11.54 28.38
CA ASN A 376 6.43 10.22 28.27
C ASN A 376 5.87 9.43 27.08
N ILE A 377 6.42 8.23 26.85
CA ILE A 377 5.94 7.31 25.83
C ILE A 377 5.05 6.22 26.44
N SER A 378 3.93 5.93 25.77
CA SER A 378 2.97 4.88 26.12
C SER A 378 2.44 4.19 24.86
N PRO A 379 1.73 3.05 24.99
CA PRO A 379 1.58 2.23 26.18
C PRO A 379 2.75 1.25 26.35
N MET A 380 2.75 0.48 27.44
CA MET A 380 3.50 -0.78 27.49
C MET A 380 2.90 -1.78 26.50
N GLN A 381 3.75 -2.53 25.78
CA GLN A 381 3.38 -3.39 24.66
C GLN A 381 3.93 -4.81 24.88
N ASN A 382 3.16 -5.63 25.60
CA ASN A 382 3.57 -6.98 26.04
C ASN A 382 3.97 -7.92 24.87
N ASP A 383 3.34 -7.76 23.71
CA ASP A 383 3.62 -8.45 22.44
C ASP A 383 4.94 -8.04 21.78
N LEU A 384 5.50 -6.89 22.18
CA LEU A 384 6.78 -6.33 21.71
C LEU A 384 7.89 -6.39 22.76
N MET A 385 7.62 -6.99 23.92
CA MET A 385 8.56 -7.17 25.01
C MET A 385 9.38 -8.45 24.83
N PHE A 386 10.66 -8.41 25.17
CA PHE A 386 11.59 -9.52 25.02
C PHE A 386 12.75 -9.45 26.02
N SER A 387 13.49 -10.56 26.16
CA SER A 387 14.73 -10.63 26.94
C SER A 387 15.86 -11.22 26.11
N VAL A 388 17.09 -10.80 26.41
CA VAL A 388 18.30 -11.32 25.75
C VAL A 388 18.79 -12.57 26.50
N ARG A 389 18.92 -13.69 25.79
CA ARG A 389 19.35 -14.97 26.35
C ARG A 389 20.87 -15.09 26.42
N ARG A 390 21.56 -14.70 25.34
CA ARG A 390 23.01 -14.79 25.13
C ARG A 390 23.45 -13.69 24.17
N LEU A 391 24.72 -13.33 24.19
CA LEU A 391 25.33 -12.41 23.23
C LEU A 391 26.25 -13.18 22.26
N PRO A 392 26.31 -12.82 20.97
CA PRO A 392 25.49 -11.79 20.33
C PRO A 392 24.02 -12.22 20.18
N ALA A 393 23.10 -11.26 20.15
CA ALA A 393 21.67 -11.51 19.90
C ALA A 393 21.16 -10.62 18.76
N GLU A 394 20.13 -11.09 18.05
CA GLU A 394 19.63 -10.41 16.86
C GLU A 394 18.09 -10.47 16.82
N ILE A 395 17.47 -9.39 16.31
CA ILE A 395 16.04 -9.32 15.98
C ILE A 395 15.94 -8.79 14.55
N ASN A 396 15.25 -9.54 13.69
CA ASN A 396 15.05 -9.20 12.29
C ASN A 396 13.57 -8.87 12.04
N ILE A 397 13.31 -7.66 11.56
CA ILE A 397 11.97 -7.06 11.51
C ILE A 397 11.63 -6.68 10.07
N LYS A 398 10.40 -7.01 9.67
CA LYS A 398 9.72 -6.43 8.51
C LYS A 398 8.87 -5.26 8.95
N LEU A 399 8.84 -4.20 8.14
CA LEU A 399 8.00 -3.03 8.32
C LEU A 399 7.19 -2.77 7.04
N TRP A 400 5.92 -2.43 7.21
CA TRP A 400 5.04 -2.05 6.11
C TRP A 400 4.26 -0.79 6.44
N LYS A 401 4.02 0.02 5.41
CA LYS A 401 3.15 1.19 5.51
C LYS A 401 1.66 0.85 5.39
N LYS A 402 1.35 -0.21 4.63
CA LYS A 402 -0.01 -0.75 4.49
C LYS A 402 -0.06 -2.14 5.10
N LYS A 403 -1.22 -2.52 5.64
CA LYS A 403 -1.44 -3.84 6.19
C LYS A 403 -1.14 -4.90 5.11
N PRO A 404 -0.14 -5.77 5.28
CA PRO A 404 0.12 -6.82 4.31
C PRO A 404 -0.96 -7.90 4.43
N ILE A 405 -1.25 -8.58 3.31
CA ILE A 405 -2.24 -9.67 3.28
C ILE A 405 -1.82 -10.86 4.17
N ASN A 406 -0.51 -11.07 4.34
CA ASN A 406 0.09 -12.01 5.29
C ASN A 406 1.56 -11.64 5.56
N LYS A 407 2.18 -12.28 6.56
CA LYS A 407 3.56 -12.02 7.01
C LYS A 407 4.66 -12.40 6.00
N TYR A 408 4.33 -13.13 4.94
CA TYR A 408 5.28 -13.56 3.91
C TYR A 408 5.45 -12.54 2.79
N VAL A 409 4.64 -11.49 2.76
CA VAL A 409 4.80 -10.36 1.82
C VAL A 409 6.17 -9.69 2.04
N LYS A 410 6.77 -9.19 0.96
CA LYS A 410 8.02 -8.41 1.02
C LYS A 410 7.80 -7.15 1.86
N ALA A 411 8.76 -6.79 2.72
CA ALA A 411 8.67 -5.58 3.51
C ALA A 411 8.90 -4.31 2.67
N ASP A 412 8.28 -3.20 3.07
CA ASP A 412 8.63 -1.87 2.55
C ASP A 412 10.00 -1.43 3.09
N MET A 413 10.34 -1.89 4.30
CA MET A 413 11.63 -1.69 4.94
C MET A 413 11.96 -2.87 5.86
N TYR A 414 13.22 -3.30 5.85
CA TYR A 414 13.77 -4.24 6.81
C TYR A 414 14.54 -3.49 7.90
N TYR A 415 14.45 -3.99 9.13
CA TYR A 415 15.18 -3.44 10.26
C TYR A 415 15.82 -4.57 11.06
N LYS A 416 17.12 -4.46 11.33
CA LYS A 416 17.89 -5.46 12.07
C LYS A 416 18.45 -4.81 13.33
N ILE A 417 18.15 -5.38 14.48
CA ILE A 417 18.73 -4.99 15.76
C ILE A 417 19.77 -6.04 16.15
N ILE A 418 20.99 -5.61 16.46
CA ILE A 418 22.08 -6.48 16.90
C ILE A 418 22.52 -6.04 18.29
N PHE A 419 22.56 -6.98 19.22
CA PHE A 419 23.17 -6.81 20.54
C PHE A 419 24.53 -7.49 20.54
N GLU A 420 25.58 -6.70 20.64
CA GLU A 420 26.96 -7.18 20.71
C GLU A 420 27.47 -7.13 22.16
N ASN A 421 28.55 -7.88 22.43
CA ASN A 421 29.17 -7.84 23.75
C ASN A 421 30.04 -6.59 23.88
N LYS A 422 29.83 -5.82 24.95
CA LYS A 422 30.76 -4.74 25.34
C LYS A 422 32.16 -5.32 25.51
N LYS A 423 33.11 -4.82 24.72
CA LYS A 423 34.50 -5.30 24.76
C LYS A 423 35.16 -4.97 26.08
#